data_AF-A0A520IR77-F1
#
_entry.id   AF-A0A520IR77-F1
#
_cell.length_a   1.000
_cell.length_b   1.000
_cell.length_c   1.000
_cell.angle_alpha   90.00
_cell.angle_beta   90.00
_cell.angle_gamma   90.00
#
_symmetry.space_group_name_H-M   'P 1'
#
loop_
_entity.id
_entity.type
_entity.pdbx_description
1 polymer ?
#
loop_
_entity_poly.entity_id
_entity_poly.type
_entity_poly.pdbx_seq_one_letter_code
_entity_poly.pdbx_strand_id
1 'polypeptide(L)'
;MATMSTVWDRTTEFVGENIAALTPIVLLGMFAPVALIGNLMPLMGPSGVVGNTVVGGLIVLLSLLSNWGAIAVTALALDPAAGRGVAIRNANRRFLAVIGINLIVLVILFLLFAPAFIGLSLSGIPMNQTGAAQPSLDQINGPAVLFSSLYTLVL
;
A
#
# COMPACT_ATOMS: atom_id res chain seq x y z
N MET A 1 -13.38 -14.65 27.47
CA MET A 1 -12.56 -13.57 26.89
C MET A 1 -11.39 -14.22 26.15
N ALA A 2 -11.11 -13.81 24.92
CA ALA A 2 -9.92 -14.30 24.21
C ALA A 2 -8.68 -13.59 24.76
N THR A 3 -7.63 -14.34 25.08
CA THR A 3 -6.32 -13.78 25.48
C THR A 3 -5.39 -13.76 24.28
N MET A 4 -4.36 -12.91 24.30
CA MET A 4 -3.34 -12.89 23.23
C MET A 4 -2.61 -14.23 23.10
N SER A 5 -2.42 -14.96 24.21
CA SER A 5 -1.88 -16.33 24.18
C SER A 5 -2.77 -17.26 23.36
N THR A 6 -4.09 -17.22 23.60
CA THR A 6 -5.06 -18.05 22.88
C THR A 6 -5.05 -17.76 21.38
N VAL A 7 -4.90 -16.48 20.97
CA VAL A 7 -4.82 -16.12 19.55
C VAL A 7 -3.54 -16.63 18.91
N TRP A 8 -2.41 -16.54 19.62
CA TRP A 8 -1.13 -17.06 19.17
C TRP A 8 -1.18 -18.58 18.98
N ASP A 9 -1.65 -19.31 19.99
CA ASP A 9 -1.74 -20.77 19.95
C ASP A 9 -2.59 -21.23 18.75
N ARG A 10 -3.77 -20.62 18.57
CA ARG A 10 -4.66 -20.92 17.43
C ARG A 10 -4.03 -20.59 16.08
N THR A 11 -3.25 -19.53 16.01
CA THR A 11 -2.57 -19.16 14.76
C THR A 11 -1.47 -20.17 14.44
N THR A 12 -0.68 -20.59 15.43
CA THR A 12 0.38 -21.60 15.24
C THR A 12 -0.19 -22.97 14.87
N GLU A 13 -1.30 -23.36 15.50
CA GLU A 13 -2.06 -24.58 15.17
C GLU A 13 -2.53 -24.55 13.71
N PHE A 14 -3.22 -23.47 13.31
CA PHE A 14 -3.68 -23.30 11.93
C PHE A 14 -2.54 -23.35 10.90
N VAL A 15 -1.43 -22.65 11.18
CA VAL A 15 -0.27 -22.61 10.28
C VAL A 15 0.35 -24.00 10.16
N GLY A 16 0.50 -24.73 11.27
CA GLY A 16 1.02 -26.10 11.27
C GLY A 16 0.16 -27.05 10.44
N GLU A 17 -1.15 -27.01 10.62
CA GLU A 17 -2.11 -27.87 9.91
C GLU A 17 -2.23 -27.54 8.41
N ASN A 18 -2.07 -26.27 8.04
CA ASN A 18 -2.31 -25.79 6.67
C ASN A 18 -1.02 -25.41 5.92
N ILE A 19 0.16 -25.75 6.45
CA ILE A 19 1.44 -25.31 5.89
C ILE A 19 1.61 -25.67 4.41
N ALA A 20 1.20 -26.87 4.01
CA ALA A 20 1.31 -27.33 2.62
C ALA A 20 0.42 -26.52 1.66
N ALA A 21 -0.75 -26.07 2.13
CA ALA A 21 -1.66 -25.24 1.35
C ALA A 21 -1.22 -23.77 1.33
N LEU A 22 -0.72 -23.25 2.46
CA LEU A 22 -0.29 -21.87 2.65
C LEU A 22 1.03 -21.55 1.95
N THR A 23 2.03 -22.42 2.09
CA THR A 23 3.40 -22.20 1.58
C THR A 23 3.45 -21.66 0.15
N PRO A 24 2.82 -22.29 -0.85
CA PRO A 24 2.90 -21.79 -2.22
C PRO A 24 2.20 -20.43 -2.41
N ILE A 25 1.12 -20.16 -1.67
CA ILE A 25 0.42 -18.88 -1.73
C ILE A 25 1.29 -17.78 -1.12
N VAL A 26 1.85 -18.03 0.06
CA VAL A 26 2.67 -17.04 0.79
C VAL A 26 3.98 -16.77 0.07
N LEU A 27 4.64 -17.82 -0.47
CA LEU A 27 5.90 -17.64 -1.20
C LEU A 27 5.71 -16.82 -2.48
N LEU A 28 4.71 -17.16 -3.30
CA LEU A 28 4.50 -16.50 -4.59
C LEU A 28 3.74 -15.18 -4.46
N GLY A 29 2.79 -15.13 -3.53
CA GLY A 29 1.86 -14.03 -3.37
C GLY A 29 2.22 -13.08 -2.24
N MET A 30 3.32 -13.27 -1.50
CA MET A 30 3.73 -12.30 -0.47
C MET A 30 5.26 -12.14 -0.45
N PHE A 31 5.99 -13.23 -0.28
CA PHE A 31 7.45 -13.20 -0.12
C PHE A 31 8.17 -12.73 -1.40
N ALA A 32 7.95 -13.40 -2.54
CA ALA A 32 8.63 -13.07 -3.79
C ALA A 32 8.36 -11.62 -4.25
N PRO A 33 7.11 -11.12 -4.23
CA PRO A 33 6.84 -9.72 -4.55
C PRO A 33 7.59 -8.72 -3.67
N VAL A 34 7.58 -8.92 -2.34
CA VAL A 34 8.24 -8.00 -1.40
C VAL A 34 9.75 -8.00 -1.61
N ALA A 35 10.35 -9.18 -1.79
CA ALA A 35 11.77 -9.30 -2.09
C ALA A 35 12.14 -8.59 -3.40
N LEU A 36 11.34 -8.75 -4.46
CA LEU A 36 11.58 -8.12 -5.76
C LEU A 36 11.40 -6.60 -5.69
N ILE A 37 10.34 -6.11 -5.04
CA ILE A 37 10.11 -4.66 -4.88
C ILE A 37 11.30 -3.99 -4.18
N GLY A 38 11.81 -4.60 -3.12
CA GLY A 38 12.98 -4.08 -2.40
C GLY A 38 14.23 -3.94 -3.26
N ASN A 39 14.39 -4.80 -4.28
CA ASN A 39 15.50 -4.72 -5.24
C ASN A 39 15.22 -3.78 -6.42
N LEU A 40 13.96 -3.55 -6.78
CA LEU A 40 13.57 -2.67 -7.88
C LEU A 40 13.53 -1.20 -7.49
N MET A 41 13.16 -0.88 -6.24
CA MET A 41 13.08 0.50 -5.75
C MET A 41 14.36 1.32 -5.97
N PRO A 42 15.57 0.82 -5.67
CA PRO A 42 16.82 1.56 -5.89
C PRO A 42 17.12 1.88 -7.35
N LEU A 43 16.47 1.20 -8.30
CA LEU A 43 16.62 1.45 -9.73
C LEU A 43 15.76 2.64 -10.19
N MET A 44 14.87 3.16 -9.34
CA MET A 44 14.12 4.37 -9.62
C MET A 44 15.04 5.60 -9.50
N GLY A 45 15.08 6.44 -10.54
CA GLY A 45 15.93 7.62 -10.61
C GLY A 45 17.03 7.49 -11.66
N PRO A 46 18.00 6.56 -11.50
CA PRO A 46 19.07 6.33 -12.48
C PRO A 46 18.58 5.93 -13.88
N SER A 47 17.37 5.37 -13.98
CA SER A 47 16.84 4.74 -15.20
C SER A 47 16.17 5.71 -16.20
N GLY A 48 16.16 7.01 -15.91
CA GLY A 48 15.45 8.01 -16.72
C GLY A 48 13.92 7.86 -16.71
N VAL A 49 13.20 8.71 -17.44
CA VAL A 49 11.72 8.75 -17.40
C VAL A 49 11.07 7.44 -17.85
N VAL A 50 11.55 6.88 -18.97
CA VAL A 50 11.02 5.61 -19.50
C VAL A 50 11.35 4.44 -18.56
N GLY A 51 12.58 4.36 -18.06
CA GLY A 51 12.98 3.31 -17.13
C GLY A 51 12.22 3.39 -15.79
N ASN A 52 12.00 4.60 -15.26
CA ASN A 52 11.19 4.79 -14.06
C ASN A 52 9.73 4.37 -14.25
N THR A 53 9.17 4.59 -15.44
CA THR A 53 7.80 4.15 -15.77
C THR A 53 7.71 2.63 -15.79
N VAL A 54 8.69 1.95 -16.39
CA VAL A 54 8.75 0.47 -16.43
C VAL A 54 8.93 -0.10 -15.02
N VAL A 55 9.90 0.41 -14.25
CA VAL A 55 10.14 -0.03 -12.88
C VAL A 55 8.92 0.22 -12.00
N GLY A 56 8.28 1.38 -12.11
CA GLY A 56 7.05 1.71 -11.40
C GLY A 56 5.91 0.74 -11.77
N GLY A 57 5.73 0.45 -13.05
CA GLY A 57 4.75 -0.54 -13.51
C GLY A 57 4.99 -1.94 -12.92
N LEU A 58 6.24 -2.40 -12.88
CA LEU A 58 6.60 -3.67 -12.26
C LEU A 58 6.30 -3.68 -10.76
N ILE A 59 6.64 -2.61 -10.03
CA ILE A 59 6.34 -2.48 -8.60
C ILE A 59 4.83 -2.55 -8.36
N VAL A 60 4.02 -1.89 -9.18
CA VAL A 60 2.56 -1.94 -9.09
C VAL A 60 2.05 -3.36 -9.33
N LEU A 61 2.54 -4.06 -10.37
CA LEU A 61 2.14 -5.45 -10.64
C LEU A 61 2.49 -6.40 -9.49
N LEU A 62 3.69 -6.27 -8.92
CA LEU A 62 4.11 -7.05 -7.77
C LEU A 62 3.25 -6.75 -6.54
N SER A 63 2.89 -5.48 -6.32
CA SER A 63 2.01 -5.08 -5.21
C SER A 63 0.59 -5.63 -5.38
N LEU A 64 0.09 -5.68 -6.61
CA LEU A 64 -1.19 -6.32 -6.93
C LEU A 64 -1.14 -7.83 -6.67
N LEU A 65 -0.04 -8.49 -7.04
CA LEU A 65 0.19 -9.90 -6.72
C LEU A 65 0.25 -10.13 -5.20
N SER A 66 0.88 -9.23 -4.45
CA SER A 66 0.85 -9.24 -2.97
C SER A 66 -0.56 -9.19 -2.40
N ASN A 67 -1.39 -8.30 -2.94
CA ASN A 67 -2.77 -8.14 -2.52
C ASN A 67 -3.60 -9.40 -2.80
N TRP A 68 -3.39 -10.01 -3.97
CA TRP A 68 -4.01 -11.28 -4.33
C TRP A 68 -3.65 -12.40 -3.32
N GLY A 69 -2.37 -12.50 -2.95
CA GLY A 69 -1.91 -13.47 -1.95
C GLY A 69 -2.59 -13.28 -0.60
N ALA A 70 -2.72 -12.03 -0.14
CA ALA A 70 -3.40 -11.70 1.11
C ALA A 70 -4.88 -12.11 1.10
N ILE A 71 -5.59 -11.92 -0.02
CA ILE A 71 -7.00 -12.35 -0.18
C ILE A 71 -7.09 -13.88 -0.13
N ALA A 72 -6.18 -14.59 -0.81
CA ALA A 72 -6.15 -16.05 -0.81
C ALA A 72 -5.88 -16.62 0.59
N VAL A 73 -4.93 -16.06 1.33
CA VAL A 73 -4.66 -16.45 2.73
C VAL A 73 -5.87 -16.19 3.61
N THR A 74 -6.51 -15.03 3.46
CA THR A 74 -7.73 -14.68 4.22
C THR A 74 -8.87 -15.66 3.91
N ALA A 75 -9.06 -16.02 2.64
CA ALA A 75 -10.08 -16.99 2.24
C ALA A 75 -9.81 -18.38 2.84
N LEU A 76 -8.56 -18.83 2.88
CA LEU A 76 -8.17 -20.10 3.49
C LEU A 76 -8.31 -20.07 5.02
N ALA A 77 -8.03 -18.94 5.66
CA ALA A 77 -8.22 -18.79 7.11
C ALA A 77 -9.71 -18.80 7.51
N LEU A 78 -10.60 -18.30 6.65
CA LEU A 78 -12.06 -18.30 6.89
C LEU A 78 -12.69 -19.68 6.67
N ASP A 79 -12.19 -20.46 5.71
CA ASP A 79 -12.65 -21.82 5.44
C ASP A 79 -11.47 -22.73 5.09
N PRO A 80 -10.77 -23.27 6.11
CA PRO A 80 -9.61 -24.13 5.91
C PRO A 80 -9.96 -25.47 5.24
N ALA A 81 -11.16 -26.00 5.53
CA ALA A 81 -11.62 -27.29 5.04
C ALA A 81 -11.87 -27.30 3.52
N ALA A 82 -12.26 -26.16 2.95
CA ALA A 82 -12.40 -26.00 1.50
C ALA A 82 -11.07 -26.07 0.73
N GLY A 83 -9.93 -25.87 1.43
CA GLY A 83 -8.59 -26.05 0.89
C GLY A 83 -8.14 -24.98 -0.12
N ARG A 84 -6.90 -25.16 -0.60
CA ARG A 84 -6.18 -24.18 -1.44
C ARG A 84 -6.92 -23.79 -2.73
N GLY A 85 -7.53 -24.77 -3.42
CA GLY A 85 -8.17 -24.53 -4.71
C GLY A 85 -9.37 -23.56 -4.61
N VAL A 86 -10.17 -23.71 -3.56
CA VAL A 86 -11.31 -22.83 -3.30
C VAL A 86 -10.83 -21.45 -2.86
N ALA A 87 -9.79 -21.38 -2.02
CA ALA A 87 -9.18 -20.12 -1.62
C ALA A 87 -8.69 -19.28 -2.81
N ILE A 88 -7.99 -19.91 -3.76
CA ILE A 88 -7.52 -19.27 -5.00
C ILE A 88 -8.71 -18.81 -5.88
N ARG A 89 -9.74 -19.64 -6.03
CA ARG A 89 -10.93 -19.27 -6.81
C ARG A 89 -11.64 -18.07 -6.20
N ASN A 90 -11.75 -18.02 -4.87
CA ASN A 90 -12.32 -16.89 -4.15
C ASN A 90 -11.46 -15.63 -4.32
N ALA A 91 -10.14 -15.75 -4.25
CA ALA A 91 -9.22 -14.64 -4.51
C ALA A 91 -9.44 -14.07 -5.92
N ASN A 92 -9.45 -14.91 -6.95
CA ASN A 92 -9.68 -14.47 -8.34
C ASN A 92 -11.04 -13.77 -8.52
N ARG A 93 -12.11 -14.29 -7.89
CA ARG A 93 -13.46 -13.69 -8.01
C ARG A 93 -13.56 -12.32 -7.32
N ARG A 94 -12.89 -12.16 -6.18
CA ARG A 94 -12.96 -10.92 -5.37
C ARG A 94 -11.88 -9.90 -5.73
N PHE A 95 -10.87 -10.30 -6.49
CA PHE A 95 -9.70 -9.46 -6.76
C PHE A 95 -10.07 -8.08 -7.35
N LEU A 96 -10.92 -8.06 -8.38
CA LEU A 96 -11.35 -6.80 -9.02
C LEU A 96 -12.16 -5.91 -8.07
N ALA A 97 -13.01 -6.50 -7.22
CA ALA A 97 -13.77 -5.74 -6.23
C ALA A 97 -12.83 -5.13 -5.18
N VAL A 98 -11.82 -5.87 -4.73
CA VAL A 98 -10.80 -5.36 -3.78
C VAL A 98 -9.99 -4.23 -4.42
N ILE A 99 -9.57 -4.37 -5.69
CA ILE A 99 -8.92 -3.28 -6.43
C ILE A 99 -9.84 -2.06 -6.51
N GLY A 100 -11.10 -2.24 -6.87
CA GLY A 100 -12.07 -1.15 -6.95
C GLY A 100 -12.24 -0.41 -5.61
N ILE A 101 -12.34 -1.15 -4.51
CA ILE A 101 -12.42 -0.56 -3.16
C ILE A 101 -11.12 0.19 -2.83
N ASN A 102 -9.95 -0.39 -3.10
CA ASN A 102 -8.67 0.27 -2.85
C ASN A 102 -8.53 1.56 -3.68
N LEU A 103 -9.02 1.58 -4.92
CA LEU A 103 -9.05 2.79 -5.74
C LEU A 103 -10.01 3.85 -5.16
N ILE A 104 -11.18 3.45 -4.67
CA ILE A 104 -12.10 4.37 -4.00
C ILE A 104 -11.46 4.95 -2.75
N VAL A 105 -10.84 4.12 -1.91
CA VAL A 105 -10.09 4.56 -0.73
C VAL A 105 -8.99 5.52 -1.12
N LEU A 106 -8.23 5.23 -2.18
CA LEU A 106 -7.20 6.11 -2.70
C LEU A 106 -7.76 7.47 -3.12
N VAL A 107 -8.87 7.50 -3.87
CA VAL A 107 -9.56 8.74 -4.27
C VAL A 107 -10.04 9.51 -3.04
N ILE A 108 -10.64 8.84 -2.06
CA ILE A 108 -11.08 9.45 -0.81
C ILE A 108 -9.88 10.08 -0.09
N LEU A 109 -8.75 9.37 0.03
CA LEU A 109 -7.53 9.92 0.62
C LEU A 109 -7.03 11.14 -0.16
N PHE A 110 -6.99 11.10 -1.49
CA PHE A 110 -6.62 12.27 -2.29
C PHE A 110 -7.54 13.46 -2.03
N LEU A 111 -8.85 13.24 -1.94
CA LEU A 111 -9.82 14.28 -1.64
C LEU A 111 -9.65 14.82 -0.22
N LEU A 112 -9.38 13.95 0.75
CA LEU A 112 -9.10 14.33 2.13
C LEU A 112 -7.83 15.17 2.24
N PHE A 113 -6.78 14.83 1.50
CA PHE A 113 -5.53 15.61 1.49
C PHE A 113 -5.57 16.83 0.54
N ALA A 114 -6.55 16.94 -0.35
CA ALA A 114 -6.62 18.04 -1.31
C ALA A 114 -6.60 19.44 -0.67
N PRO A 115 -7.32 19.71 0.45
CA PRO A 115 -7.25 21.01 1.11
C PRO A 115 -5.84 21.36 1.62
N ALA A 116 -5.10 20.38 2.14
CA ALA A 116 -3.72 20.58 2.55
C ALA A 116 -2.83 21.00 1.37
N PHE A 117 -2.94 20.29 0.24
CA PHE A 117 -2.20 20.62 -0.99
C PHE A 117 -2.58 21.98 -1.56
N ILE A 118 -3.86 22.35 -1.54
CA ILE A 118 -4.35 23.67 -1.97
C ILE A 118 -3.78 24.78 -1.08
N GLY A 119 -3.84 24.62 0.24
CA GLY A 119 -3.25 25.63 1.13
C GLY A 119 -1.74 25.76 0.98
N LEU A 120 -1.03 24.66 0.71
CA LEU A 120 0.41 24.68 0.44
C LEU A 120 0.72 25.33 -0.92
N SER A 121 -0.08 25.11 -1.96
CA SER A 121 0.16 25.76 -3.25
C SER A 121 -0.09 27.27 -3.20
N LEU A 122 -1.03 27.71 -2.37
CA LEU A 122 -1.32 29.13 -2.09
C LEU A 122 -0.35 29.77 -1.09
N SER A 123 0.52 28.98 -0.45
CA SER A 123 1.46 29.46 0.56
C SER A 123 2.64 30.27 0.01
N GLY A 124 2.90 30.17 -1.31
CA GLY A 124 4.08 30.77 -1.95
C GLY A 124 5.36 29.95 -1.78
N ILE A 125 5.32 28.79 -1.09
CA ILE A 125 6.47 27.90 -0.97
C ILE A 125 6.70 27.17 -2.30
N PRO A 126 7.90 27.26 -2.91
CA PRO A 126 8.18 26.61 -4.18
C PRO A 126 8.27 25.08 -4.01
N MET A 127 7.16 24.39 -4.29
CA MET A 127 7.01 22.92 -4.17
C MET A 127 7.88 22.13 -5.17
N ASN A 128 8.52 22.81 -6.13
CA ASN A 128 9.31 22.22 -7.20
C ASN A 128 10.82 22.54 -7.13
N GLN A 129 11.27 23.26 -6.11
CA GLN A 129 12.67 23.64 -5.97
C GLN A 129 13.37 22.73 -4.96
N THR A 130 13.98 21.67 -5.48
CA THR A 130 14.94 20.86 -4.72
C THR A 130 16.23 21.66 -4.52
N GLY A 131 16.33 22.39 -3.41
CA GLY A 131 17.61 22.58 -2.71
C GLY A 131 18.36 23.92 -2.79
N ALA A 132 17.83 25.02 -3.36
CA ALA A 132 18.66 26.25 -3.44
C ALA A 132 17.99 27.61 -3.17
N ALA A 133 16.67 27.73 -3.13
CA ALA A 133 16.02 28.99 -2.75
C ALA A 133 15.31 28.82 -1.41
N GLN A 134 15.88 29.41 -0.35
CA GLN A 134 15.09 29.70 0.85
C GLN A 134 14.03 30.73 0.44
N PRO A 135 12.72 30.42 0.55
CA PRO A 135 11.69 31.41 0.27
C PRO A 135 11.88 32.58 1.25
N SER A 136 11.89 33.81 0.74
CA SER A 136 11.92 34.97 1.62
C SER A 136 10.64 34.97 2.48
N LEU A 137 10.78 35.23 3.79
CA LEU A 137 9.65 35.20 4.73
C LEU A 137 8.54 36.19 4.33
N ASP A 138 8.90 37.25 3.62
CA ASP A 138 7.97 38.27 3.09
C ASP A 138 7.06 37.76 1.96
N GLN A 139 7.43 36.64 1.32
CA GLN A 139 6.67 36.02 0.22
C GLN A 139 5.78 34.86 0.68
N ILE A 140 5.83 34.50 1.97
CA ILE A 140 5.09 33.36 2.50
C ILE A 140 3.73 33.83 3.02
N ASN A 141 2.65 33.21 2.53
CA ASN A 141 1.32 33.39 3.09
C ASN A 141 1.18 32.56 4.38
N GLY A 142 1.55 33.19 5.52
CA GLY A 142 1.51 32.58 6.85
C GLY A 142 0.16 31.93 7.22
N PRO A 143 -0.99 32.59 6.98
CA PRO A 143 -2.30 31.97 7.17
C PRO A 143 -2.52 30.69 6.37
N ALA A 144 -2.06 30.62 5.12
CA ALA A 144 -2.19 29.42 4.29
C ALA A 144 -1.31 28.26 4.80
N VAL A 145 -0.09 28.57 5.26
CA VAL A 145 0.80 27.58 5.90
C VAL A 145 0.20 27.06 7.21
N LEU A 146 -0.36 27.95 8.03
CA LEU A 146 -1.00 27.58 9.29
C LEU A 146 -2.24 26.73 9.03
N PHE A 147 -3.08 27.09 8.05
CA PHE A 147 -4.23 26.29 7.64
C PHE A 147 -3.81 24.89 7.21
N SER A 148 -2.86 24.76 6.27
CA SER A 148 -2.41 23.45 5.80
C SER A 148 -1.80 22.61 6.90
N SER A 149 -0.97 23.19 7.78
CA SER A 149 -0.34 22.45 8.86
C SER A 149 -1.34 21.97 9.91
N LEU A 150 -2.27 22.83 10.34
CA LEU A 150 -3.35 22.45 11.25
C LEU A 150 -4.28 21.41 10.63
N TYR A 151 -4.64 21.58 9.35
CA TYR A 151 -5.48 20.63 8.64
C TYR A 151 -4.81 19.24 8.56
N THR A 152 -3.51 19.17 8.27
CA THR A 152 -2.77 17.88 8.26
C THR A 152 -2.58 17.26 9.63
N LEU A 153 -2.60 18.04 10.72
CA LEU A 153 -2.49 17.52 12.09
C LEU A 153 -3.80 16.92 12.60
N VAL A 154 -4.94 17.39 12.07
CA VAL A 154 -6.28 16.94 12.45
C VAL A 154 -6.73 15.72 11.65
N LEU A 155 -6.23 15.57 10.41
CA LEU A 155 -6.53 14.46 9.52
C LEU A 155 -5.85 13.15 9.97
#